data_AF-A0A7X9KE82-F1
#
_entry.id   AF-A0A7X9KE82-F1
#
_cell.length_a   1.000
_cell.length_b   1.000
_cell.length_c   1.000
_cell.angle_alpha   90.00
_cell.angle_beta   90.00
_cell.angle_gamma   90.00
#
_symmetry.space_group_name_H-M   'P 1'
#
loop_
_entity.id
_entity.type
_entity.pdbx_description
1 polymer ?
#
loop_
_entity_poly.entity_id
_entity_poly.type
_entity_poly.pdbx_seq_one_letter_code
_entity_poly.pdbx_strand_id
1 'polypeptide(L)'
;RKSLKTIEGVGGELPVIVMDHTPNDLGEAEEAGVALQVSGHTHRGQLWPFNFITSRLFEQDWGFLEKGGTLFYVSCGVGAWGPPIRTSSRPEVVVLNISFE
;
A
#
# COMPACT_ATOMS: atom_id res chain seq x y z
N ARG A 1 0.41 -10.86 9.76
CA ARG A 1 1.16 -9.59 9.88
C ARG A 1 1.48 -9.35 11.36
N LYS A 2 2.66 -8.82 11.71
CA LYS A 2 2.92 -8.32 13.08
C LYS A 2 2.31 -6.93 13.22
N SER A 3 1.75 -6.61 14.38
CA SER A 3 1.22 -5.27 14.65
C SER A 3 2.30 -4.19 14.49
N LEU A 4 1.94 -3.06 13.88
CA LEU A 4 2.78 -1.86 13.79
C LEU A 4 2.93 -1.15 15.15
N LYS A 5 2.16 -1.52 16.18
CA LYS A 5 2.48 -1.08 17.56
C LYS A 5 3.88 -1.49 18.01
N THR A 6 4.44 -2.54 17.40
CA THR A 6 5.81 -2.98 17.69
C THR A 6 6.91 -2.05 17.19
N ILE A 7 6.58 -1.09 16.31
CA ILE A 7 7.53 -0.10 15.81
C ILE A 7 7.41 1.25 16.52
N GLU A 8 6.61 1.34 17.59
CA GLU A 8 6.60 2.53 18.46
C GLU A 8 8.02 2.85 18.95
N GLY A 9 8.43 4.11 18.79
CA GLY A 9 9.77 4.59 19.14
C GLY A 9 10.89 4.21 18.16
N VAL A 10 10.59 3.49 17.09
CA VAL A 10 11.53 3.30 15.97
C VAL A 10 11.68 4.63 15.21
N GLY A 11 12.89 4.94 14.75
CA GLY A 11 13.16 6.11 13.92
C GLY A 11 13.59 7.37 14.69
N GLY A 12 13.14 7.55 15.93
CA GLY A 12 13.48 8.75 16.71
C GLY A 12 13.03 10.03 16.00
N GLU A 13 13.98 10.85 15.54
CA GLU A 13 13.71 12.05 14.73
C GLU A 13 13.64 11.78 13.22
N LEU A 14 13.97 10.56 12.78
CA LEU A 14 13.96 10.18 11.36
C LEU A 14 12.60 9.63 10.93
N PRO A 15 12.19 9.88 9.66
CA PRO A 15 10.95 9.35 9.11
C PRO A 15 10.98 7.82 9.03
N VAL A 16 9.90 7.18 9.48
CA VAL A 16 9.74 5.73 9.41
C VAL A 16 9.00 5.35 8.13
N ILE A 17 9.61 4.46 7.33
CA ILE A 17 9.01 3.90 6.13
C ILE A 17 8.66 2.43 6.37
N VAL A 18 7.41 2.06 6.12
CA VAL A 18 6.91 0.70 6.26
C VAL A 18 6.67 0.08 4.88
N MET A 19 7.16 -1.14 4.71
CA MET A 19 6.74 -2.01 3.62
C MET A 19 5.80 -3.06 4.20
N ASP A 20 4.54 -2.99 3.80
CA ASP A 20 3.57 -4.00 4.16
C ASP A 20 2.84 -4.48 2.93
N HIS A 21 2.88 -5.79 2.70
CA HIS A 21 2.37 -6.37 1.47
C HIS A 21 0.88 -6.05 1.25
N THR A 22 0.06 -6.11 2.30
CA THR A 22 -1.39 -5.95 2.20
C THR A 22 -1.82 -4.60 2.79
N PRO A 23 -2.59 -3.75 2.06
CA PRO A 23 -3.02 -2.43 2.53
C PRO A 23 -4.23 -2.53 3.47
N ASN A 24 -4.11 -3.34 4.52
CA ASN A 24 -5.12 -3.47 5.57
C ASN A 24 -4.81 -2.52 6.73
N ASP A 25 -5.85 -2.07 7.42
CA ASP A 25 -5.75 -1.32 8.67
C ASP A 25 -4.78 -0.14 8.56
N LEU A 26 -4.97 0.73 7.55
CA LEU A 26 -4.07 1.87 7.29
C LEU A 26 -3.97 2.81 8.50
N GLY A 27 -5.00 2.85 9.34
CA GLY A 27 -4.99 3.57 10.62
C GLY A 27 -3.91 3.08 11.59
N GLU A 28 -3.47 1.83 11.51
CA GLU A 28 -2.39 1.33 12.38
C GLU A 28 -1.04 1.99 12.05
N ALA A 29 -0.80 2.31 10.77
CA ALA A 29 0.39 3.02 10.34
C ALA A 29 0.32 4.51 10.71
N GLU A 30 -0.87 5.10 10.58
CA GLU A 30 -1.16 6.47 11.04
C GLU A 30 -0.92 6.61 12.54
N GLU A 31 -1.52 5.74 13.36
CA GLU A 31 -1.37 5.74 14.82
C GLU A 31 0.09 5.53 15.26
N ALA A 32 0.86 4.75 14.50
CA ALA A 32 2.28 4.50 14.75
C ALA A 32 3.21 5.62 14.25
N GLY A 33 2.69 6.70 13.67
CA GLY A 33 3.49 7.82 13.17
C GLY A 33 4.35 7.47 11.95
N VAL A 34 3.91 6.52 11.12
CA VAL A 34 4.62 6.14 9.90
C VAL A 34 4.58 7.31 8.92
N ALA A 35 5.72 7.63 8.31
CA ALA A 35 5.80 8.72 7.33
C ALA A 35 5.33 8.24 5.93
N LEU A 36 5.68 7.01 5.56
CA LEU A 36 5.24 6.36 4.32
C LEU A 36 5.00 4.86 4.52
N GLN A 37 3.86 4.37 4.05
CA GLN A 37 3.65 2.94 3.82
C GLN A 37 3.51 2.63 2.33
N VAL A 38 4.28 1.65 1.86
CA VAL A 38 4.11 1.07 0.52
C VAL A 38 3.53 -0.33 0.60
N SER A 39 2.55 -0.60 -0.24
CA SER A 39 1.79 -1.86 -0.27
C SER A 39 1.51 -2.33 -1.70
N GLY A 40 1.00 -3.56 -1.80
CA GLY A 40 0.58 -4.15 -3.06
C GLY A 40 -0.62 -5.06 -2.83
N HIS A 41 -0.48 -6.34 -3.16
CA HIS A 41 -1.45 -7.43 -2.89
C HIS A 41 -2.78 -7.37 -3.64
N THR A 42 -3.32 -6.21 -3.96
CA THR A 42 -4.67 -6.10 -4.54
C THR A 42 -4.74 -6.59 -5.98
N HIS A 43 -3.60 -6.54 -6.71
CA HIS A 43 -3.53 -6.82 -8.13
C HIS A 43 -4.66 -6.15 -8.91
N ARG A 44 -5.03 -4.91 -8.52
CA ARG A 44 -6.23 -4.24 -9.04
C ARG A 44 -6.27 -4.31 -10.56
N GLY A 45 -7.42 -4.76 -11.08
CA GLY A 45 -7.66 -4.86 -12.51
C GLY A 45 -6.92 -5.99 -13.23
N GLN A 46 -6.30 -6.94 -12.50
CA GLN A 46 -5.74 -8.13 -13.13
C GLN A 46 -6.81 -8.87 -13.94
N LEU A 47 -7.95 -9.16 -13.34
CA LEU A 47 -9.08 -9.78 -14.03
C LEU A 47 -10.31 -8.90 -13.85
N TRP A 48 -10.95 -8.53 -14.96
CA TRP A 48 -12.29 -7.98 -14.91
C TRP A 48 -13.29 -9.05 -14.43
N PRO A 49 -14.24 -8.73 -13.53
CA PRO A 49 -14.55 -7.43 -12.92
C PRO A 49 -13.96 -7.24 -11.50
N PHE A 50 -12.89 -7.95 -11.13
CA PHE A 50 -12.42 -8.00 -9.73
C PHE A 50 -11.91 -6.67 -9.17
N ASN A 51 -11.58 -5.69 -10.01
CA ASN A 51 -11.29 -4.33 -9.56
C ASN A 51 -12.43 -3.70 -8.74
N PHE A 52 -13.69 -4.07 -8.97
CA PHE A 52 -14.82 -3.58 -8.17
C PHE A 52 -14.94 -4.28 -6.83
N ILE A 53 -14.38 -5.49 -6.71
CA ILE A 53 -14.32 -6.24 -5.46
C ILE A 53 -13.22 -5.64 -4.58
N THR A 54 -12.02 -5.46 -5.14
CA THR A 54 -10.89 -4.86 -4.42
C THR A 54 -11.23 -3.45 -3.92
N SER A 55 -11.86 -2.62 -4.75
CA SER A 55 -12.24 -1.26 -4.37
C SER A 55 -13.30 -1.19 -3.26
N ARG A 56 -13.98 -2.29 -2.95
CA ARG A 56 -14.94 -2.39 -1.83
C ARG A 56 -14.32 -3.00 -0.58
N LEU A 57 -13.29 -3.83 -0.74
CA LEU A 57 -12.64 -4.52 0.38
C LEU A 57 -11.54 -3.69 1.03
N PHE A 58 -10.84 -2.86 0.25
CA PHE A 58 -9.73 -2.06 0.73
C PHE A 58 -10.09 -0.58 0.73
N GLU A 59 -9.65 0.14 1.77
CA GLU A 59 -9.75 1.61 1.82
C GLU A 59 -9.00 2.25 0.65
N GLN A 60 -7.80 1.75 0.37
CA GLN A 60 -7.04 2.07 -0.84
C GLN A 60 -6.65 0.78 -1.55
N ASP A 61 -7.20 0.55 -2.74
CA ASP A 61 -6.91 -0.67 -3.50
C ASP A 61 -5.84 -0.50 -4.60
N TRP A 62 -5.52 0.73 -5.00
CA TRP A 62 -4.42 1.07 -5.91
C TRP A 62 -4.19 2.59 -5.96
N GLY A 63 -2.94 3.02 -5.98
CA GLY A 63 -2.55 4.42 -6.11
C GLY A 63 -2.15 5.06 -4.77
N PHE A 64 -2.08 6.39 -4.78
CA PHE A 64 -1.67 7.21 -3.65
C PHE A 64 -2.85 7.60 -2.75
N LEU A 65 -2.61 7.62 -1.44
CA LEU A 65 -3.51 8.13 -0.42
C LEU A 65 -2.69 8.83 0.66
N GLU A 66 -3.18 9.96 1.17
CA GLU A 66 -2.65 10.59 2.38
C GLU A 66 -3.72 10.55 3.47
N LYS A 67 -3.34 10.11 4.66
CA LYS A 67 -4.24 9.97 5.80
C LYS A 67 -3.49 10.22 7.10
N GLY A 68 -3.98 11.19 7.87
CA GLY A 68 -3.43 11.52 9.20
C GLY A 68 -1.95 11.89 9.20
N GLY A 69 -1.43 12.44 8.10
CA GLY A 69 0.00 12.74 7.93
C GLY A 69 0.85 11.57 7.46
N THR A 70 0.30 10.37 7.33
CA THR A 70 0.95 9.22 6.70
C THR A 70 0.65 9.16 5.21
N LEU A 71 1.70 8.98 4.42
CA LEU A 71 1.59 8.74 2.98
C LEU A 71 1.43 7.24 2.72
N PHE A 72 0.52 6.86 1.84
CA PHE A 72 0.27 5.49 1.42
C PHE A 72 0.39 5.38 -0.09
N TYR A 73 1.04 4.32 -0.57
CA TYR A 73 0.99 3.96 -1.99
C TYR A 73 0.75 2.47 -2.16
N VAL A 74 -0.30 2.11 -2.91
CA VAL A 74 -0.64 0.71 -3.22
C VAL A 74 -0.38 0.45 -4.69
N SER A 75 0.60 -0.39 -5.02
CA SER A 75 0.84 -0.79 -6.42
C SER A 75 -0.05 -1.95 -6.84
N CYS A 76 -0.48 -1.96 -8.11
CA CYS A 76 -1.18 -3.11 -8.70
C CYS A 76 -0.23 -4.25 -9.12
N GLY A 77 1.08 -4.09 -8.86
CA GLY A 77 2.13 -5.10 -8.97
C GLY A 77 2.59 -5.40 -10.40
N VAL A 78 3.80 -5.95 -10.51
CA VAL A 78 4.39 -6.43 -11.78
C VAL A 78 3.90 -7.82 -12.20
N GLY A 79 3.46 -8.63 -11.23
CA GLY A 79 3.12 -10.04 -11.43
C GLY A 79 1.62 -10.35 -11.41
N ALA A 80 1.30 -11.64 -11.28
CA ALA A 80 -0.06 -12.16 -11.16
C ALA A 80 -0.20 -13.05 -9.92
N TRP A 81 -1.41 -13.10 -9.33
CA TRP A 81 -1.73 -13.98 -8.17
C TRP A 81 -2.48 -15.28 -8.55
N GLY A 82 -2.58 -15.59 -9.84
CA GLY A 82 -3.37 -16.70 -10.38
C GLY A 82 -3.05 -16.92 -11.86
N PRO A 83 -4.06 -17.02 -12.75
CA PRO A 83 -3.79 -17.06 -14.19
C PRO A 83 -2.91 -15.87 -14.61
N PRO A 84 -1.85 -16.10 -15.42
CA PRO A 84 -0.91 -15.06 -15.83
C PRO A 84 -1.50 -14.18 -16.95
N ILE A 85 -2.74 -13.73 -16.76
CA ILE A 85 -3.51 -12.92 -17.70
C ILE A 85 -3.92 -11.65 -16.99
N ARG A 86 -3.78 -10.51 -17.68
CA ARG A 86 -4.18 -9.20 -17.18
C ARG A 86 -5.10 -8.51 -18.19
N THR A 87 -6.33 -8.20 -17.81
CA THR A 87 -7.36 -7.71 -18.75
C THR A 87 -7.81 -6.26 -18.52
N SER A 88 -7.57 -5.67 -17.35
CA SER A 88 -8.14 -4.36 -17.00
C SER A 88 -7.19 -3.42 -16.26
N SER A 89 -5.91 -3.76 -16.15
CA SER A 89 -4.85 -2.87 -15.69
C SER A 89 -3.55 -3.17 -16.41
N ARG A 90 -2.50 -2.38 -16.14
CA ARG A 90 -1.14 -2.66 -16.62
C ARG A 90 -0.26 -3.05 -15.43
N PRO A 91 0.70 -3.98 -15.59
CA PRO A 91 1.70 -4.22 -14.56
C PRO A 91 2.49 -2.93 -14.30
N GLU A 92 2.94 -2.74 -13.07
CA GLU A 92 3.47 -1.47 -12.62
C GLU A 92 4.77 -1.64 -11.83
N VAL A 93 5.76 -0.79 -12.14
CA VAL A 93 6.93 -0.53 -11.30
C VAL A 93 6.85 0.94 -10.89
N VAL A 94 6.85 1.20 -9.59
CA VAL A 94 6.68 2.55 -9.04
C VAL A 94 8.03 3.08 -8.62
N VAL A 95 8.36 4.29 -9.07
CA VAL A 95 9.54 5.03 -8.62
C VAL A 95 9.05 6.20 -7.77
N LEU A 96 9.32 6.14 -6.47
CA LEU A 96 8.98 7.19 -5.53
C LEU A 96 10.21 8.07 -5.27
N ASN A 97 10.08 9.36 -5.52
CA ASN A 97 11.05 10.38 -5.10
C ASN A 97 10.44 11.09 -3.90
N ILE A 98 11.07 10.96 -2.73
CA ILE A 98 10.48 11.36 -1.45
C ILE A 98 11.49 12.20 -0.69
N SER A 99 11.01 13.29 -0.10
CA SER A 99 11.75 14.18 0.78
C SER A 99 10.92 14.42 2.03
N PHE A 100 11.56 14.34 3.18
CA PHE A 100 10.99 14.72 4.47
C PHE A 100 11.74 15.96 4.93
N GLU A 101 11.00 16.95 5.45
CA GLU A 101 11.57 18.17 6.03
C GLU A 101 12.16 17.91 7.42
#